data_AF-A0A936WQ95-F1
#
_entry.id   AF-A0A936WQ95-F1
#
_cell.length_a   1.000
_cell.length_b   1.000
_cell.length_c   1.000
_cell.angle_alpha   90.00
_cell.angle_beta   90.00
_cell.angle_gamma   90.00
#
_symmetry.space_group_name_H-M   'P 1'
#
loop_
_entity.id
_entity.type
_entity.pdbx_description
1 polymer ?
#
loop_
_entity_poly.entity_id
_entity_poly.type
_entity_poly.pdbx_seq_one_letter_code
_entity_poly.pdbx_strand_id
1 'polypeptide(L)'
;MHFHTTRSFFSLIAGLAMLHATAQVIAWPAGDPTQAPLNHLQGPNVMLSNAFSQTIDPMQVGLFRDSTATVGLDSGMVICTGLYYCVIGPNNVPNGTFGGGFFGGDPDLQTMSPLYPSSIGDQGIIQLDLVPWGDTLTIRYVFASEEYDEYACSNKDDRMGLFLSGPGINGPFSNGGINMATLPISGLPVTVNTVNNGDAGQLGSIGLCGMNPGWQMDTIYYINNDFGLGTQMDGFTVVLTARAMVVPGASYHLKIAIADVNDALFDSAIFLPEGAISCSELSTGIVGSGNSTPPAMWIDPTDGDLVMKGFTDGTGQIQVEVHDPAGRLVQRTTAMGSGSLARVALDSSLRGLIVVRATQAERTITGRVVLR
;
A
#
# COMPACT_ATOMS: atom_id res chain seq x y z
N MET A 1 58.35 -21.86 61.81
CA MET A 1 57.51 -22.71 60.95
C MET A 1 56.51 -21.79 60.24
N HIS A 2 56.84 -21.31 59.06
CA HIS A 2 56.45 -21.87 57.74
C HIS A 2 54.99 -21.58 57.36
N PHE A 3 54.86 -20.68 56.38
CA PHE A 3 53.88 -20.56 55.29
C PHE A 3 52.39 -20.85 55.57
N HIS A 4 51.51 -19.90 55.22
CA HIS A 4 50.89 -19.88 53.88
C HIS A 4 50.05 -18.61 53.67
N THR A 5 50.35 -17.94 52.57
CA THR A 5 49.56 -16.87 51.94
C THR A 5 48.38 -17.50 51.20
N THR A 6 47.14 -17.16 51.58
CA THR A 6 45.95 -17.43 50.78
C THR A 6 45.49 -16.14 50.12
N ARG A 7 45.83 -16.01 48.83
CA ARG A 7 45.26 -15.01 47.93
C ARG A 7 43.85 -15.44 47.57
N SER A 8 42.84 -14.72 48.03
CA SER A 8 41.47 -14.87 47.56
C SER A 8 41.36 -14.35 46.12
N PHE A 9 41.17 -15.26 45.16
CA PHE A 9 40.75 -14.92 43.80
C PHE A 9 39.25 -14.57 43.83
N PHE A 10 38.90 -13.30 43.65
CA PHE A 10 37.56 -12.91 43.26
C PHE A 10 37.39 -13.25 41.77
N SER A 11 36.71 -14.35 41.47
CA SER A 11 36.23 -14.62 40.11
C SER A 11 35.00 -13.75 39.88
N LEU A 12 35.17 -12.67 39.12
CA LEU A 12 34.07 -11.86 38.62
C LEU A 12 33.36 -12.67 37.53
N ILE A 13 32.24 -13.34 37.86
CA ILE A 13 31.35 -13.91 36.85
C ILE A 13 30.63 -12.71 36.22
N ALA A 14 31.12 -12.26 35.07
CA ALA A 14 30.37 -11.36 34.21
C ALA A 14 29.19 -12.15 33.65
N GLY A 15 27.99 -11.93 34.21
CA GLY A 15 26.76 -12.43 33.63
C GLY A 15 26.57 -11.81 32.25
N LEU A 16 26.72 -12.63 31.21
CA LEU A 16 26.35 -12.25 29.86
C LEU A 16 24.82 -12.14 29.84
N ALA A 17 24.29 -10.92 29.96
CA ALA A 17 22.88 -10.68 29.68
C ALA A 17 22.68 -10.96 28.18
N MET A 18 22.12 -12.12 27.85
CA MET A 18 21.61 -12.36 26.51
C MET A 18 20.42 -11.41 26.33
N LEU A 19 20.66 -10.29 25.64
CA LEU A 19 19.61 -9.50 25.04
C LEU A 19 18.89 -10.41 24.06
N HIS A 20 17.72 -10.92 24.46
CA HIS A 20 16.82 -11.58 23.55
C HIS A 20 16.26 -10.48 22.65
N ALA A 21 16.82 -10.34 21.45
CA ALA A 21 16.19 -9.54 20.42
C ALA A 21 14.91 -10.29 20.03
N THR A 22 13.75 -9.76 20.40
CA THR A 22 12.47 -10.29 19.95
C THR A 22 12.26 -9.88 18.49
N ALA A 23 11.98 -10.87 17.64
CA ALA A 23 11.72 -10.73 16.21
C ALA A 23 10.25 -10.37 15.94
N GLN A 24 9.73 -9.38 16.66
CA GLN A 24 8.32 -9.03 16.67
C GLN A 24 8.07 -7.66 16.04
N VAL A 25 6.88 -7.49 15.48
CA VAL A 25 6.31 -6.20 15.14
C VAL A 25 6.29 -5.33 16.39
N ILE A 26 6.80 -4.12 16.25
CA ILE A 26 6.62 -3.04 17.21
C ILE A 26 5.82 -1.93 16.53
N ALA A 27 4.97 -1.25 17.29
CA ALA A 27 4.15 -0.15 16.79
C ALA A 27 4.10 1.02 17.77
N TRP A 28 3.88 2.21 17.24
CA TRP A 28 3.75 3.46 17.99
C TRP A 28 2.77 4.41 17.29
N PRO A 29 2.27 5.46 17.98
CA PRO A 29 1.28 6.35 17.40
C PRO A 29 1.81 7.03 16.13
N ALA A 30 0.93 7.23 15.15
CA ALA A 30 1.26 7.97 13.94
C ALA A 30 1.39 9.50 14.18
N GLY A 31 1.07 9.97 15.38
CA GLY A 31 1.03 11.39 15.73
C GLY A 31 -0.23 12.05 15.18
N ASP A 32 -0.19 12.50 13.93
CA ASP A 32 -1.35 13.05 13.21
C ASP A 32 -1.79 12.06 12.11
N PRO A 33 -2.94 11.38 12.26
CA PRO A 33 -3.43 10.42 11.27
C PRO A 33 -3.78 11.07 9.93
N THR A 34 -3.96 12.39 9.88
CA THR A 34 -4.18 13.16 8.64
C THR A 34 -2.87 13.33 7.87
N GLN A 35 -1.76 13.56 8.57
CA GLN A 35 -0.46 13.82 7.94
C GLN A 35 0.36 12.55 7.71
N ALA A 36 0.18 11.51 8.52
CA ALA A 36 0.92 10.26 8.43
C ALA A 36 0.87 9.59 7.04
N PRO A 37 -0.28 9.53 6.34
CA PRO A 37 -0.34 8.96 4.99
C PRO A 37 0.56 9.70 3.99
N LEU A 38 0.64 11.02 4.09
CA LEU A 38 1.47 11.84 3.19
C LEU A 38 2.97 11.64 3.45
N ASN A 39 3.34 11.41 4.71
CA ASN A 39 4.73 11.26 5.12
C ASN A 39 5.28 9.85 4.86
N HIS A 40 4.43 8.83 5.00
CA HIS A 40 4.86 7.43 5.00
C HIS A 40 4.40 6.64 3.78
N LEU A 41 3.26 6.96 3.17
CA LEU A 41 2.73 6.15 2.06
C LEU A 41 3.15 6.67 0.68
N GLN A 42 3.67 7.89 0.56
CA GLN A 42 4.09 8.44 -0.73
C GLN A 42 5.34 7.71 -1.24
N GLY A 43 5.13 6.84 -2.22
CA GLY A 43 6.18 6.16 -2.96
C GLY A 43 6.58 6.90 -4.24
N PRO A 44 7.42 6.25 -5.07
CA PRO A 44 7.86 6.82 -6.34
C PRO A 44 6.73 7.17 -7.31
N ASN A 45 6.94 8.24 -8.09
CA ASN A 45 6.10 8.67 -9.21
C ASN A 45 4.63 8.91 -8.88
N VAL A 46 4.32 9.26 -7.64
CA VAL A 46 2.99 9.71 -7.23
C VAL A 46 3.14 10.86 -6.25
N MET A 47 2.22 11.81 -6.30
CA MET A 47 2.11 12.89 -5.32
C MET A 47 0.84 12.70 -4.53
N LEU A 48 0.95 12.63 -3.20
CA LEU A 48 -0.20 12.55 -2.30
C LEU A 48 -0.52 13.94 -1.73
N SER A 49 -1.80 14.22 -1.51
CA SER A 49 -2.28 15.48 -0.94
C SER A 49 -3.65 15.32 -0.29
N ASN A 50 -4.13 16.35 0.41
CA ASN A 50 -5.49 16.42 0.97
C ASN A 50 -5.89 15.17 1.77
N ALA A 51 -4.95 14.58 2.50
CA ALA A 51 -5.25 13.45 3.35
C ALA A 51 -6.19 13.88 4.49
N PHE A 52 -7.12 13.02 4.85
CA PHE A 52 -7.99 13.17 6.01
C PHE A 52 -8.33 11.81 6.62
N SER A 53 -8.43 11.79 7.95
CA SER A 53 -8.86 10.61 8.69
C SER A 53 -10.35 10.68 9.00
N GLN A 54 -11.04 9.56 8.76
CA GLN A 54 -12.39 9.26 9.25
C GLN A 54 -12.37 8.12 10.28
N THR A 55 -11.19 7.82 10.85
CA THR A 55 -11.08 6.92 12.00
C THR A 55 -11.85 7.50 13.19
N ILE A 56 -12.41 6.62 13.99
CA ILE A 56 -13.20 6.96 15.17
C ILE A 56 -12.29 7.37 16.31
N ASP A 57 -11.13 6.70 16.44
CA ASP A 57 -10.02 7.06 17.31
C ASP A 57 -8.75 7.31 16.48
N PRO A 58 -8.03 8.43 16.66
CA PRO A 58 -6.72 8.64 16.04
C PRO A 58 -5.70 7.53 16.30
N MET A 59 -5.82 6.81 17.41
CA MET A 59 -4.97 5.67 17.76
C MET A 59 -5.33 4.38 17.00
N GLN A 60 -6.35 4.37 16.14
CA GLN A 60 -6.51 3.32 15.12
C GLN A 60 -5.42 3.38 14.04
N VAL A 61 -4.67 4.49 13.97
CA VAL A 61 -3.56 4.67 13.04
C VAL A 61 -2.23 4.69 13.79
N GLY A 62 -1.35 3.77 13.40
CA GLY A 62 -0.01 3.66 13.96
C GLY A 62 1.06 3.64 12.87
N LEU A 63 2.31 3.67 13.33
CA LEU A 63 3.48 3.30 12.55
C LEU A 63 4.03 2.00 13.11
N PHE A 64 4.59 1.16 12.26
CA PHE A 64 5.17 -0.11 12.64
C PHE A 64 6.60 -0.29 12.13
N ARG A 65 7.33 -1.17 12.80
CA ARG A 65 8.58 -1.74 12.32
C ARG A 65 8.63 -3.22 12.67
N ASP A 66 9.14 -3.99 11.73
CA ASP A 66 9.38 -5.43 11.85
C ASP A 66 10.77 -5.72 11.29
N SER A 67 11.75 -5.84 12.18
CA SER A 67 13.17 -5.99 11.80
C SER A 67 13.48 -7.34 11.15
N THR A 68 12.53 -8.27 11.17
CA THR A 68 12.65 -9.62 10.66
C THR A 68 11.68 -9.91 9.52
N ALA A 69 10.87 -8.92 9.13
CA ALA A 69 9.83 -9.05 8.12
C ALA A 69 8.90 -10.26 8.35
N THR A 70 8.50 -10.50 9.60
CA THR A 70 7.53 -11.54 9.98
C THR A 70 6.20 -11.39 9.24
N VAL A 71 5.70 -10.16 9.07
CA VAL A 71 4.51 -9.87 8.26
C VAL A 71 4.84 -9.65 6.78
N GLY A 72 6.10 -9.87 6.37
CA GLY A 72 6.59 -9.65 5.01
C GLY A 72 6.89 -8.18 4.66
N LEU A 73 6.78 -7.25 5.62
CA LEU A 73 7.06 -5.82 5.47
C LEU A 73 7.99 -5.33 6.58
N ASP A 74 8.95 -4.45 6.27
CA ASP A 74 9.95 -3.99 7.24
C ASP A 74 9.46 -2.86 8.16
N SER A 75 8.67 -1.94 7.61
CA SER A 75 8.14 -0.78 8.33
C SER A 75 7.08 -0.06 7.50
N GLY A 76 6.26 0.76 8.16
CA GLY A 76 5.34 1.67 7.50
C GLY A 76 4.20 2.09 8.42
N MET A 77 3.02 2.26 7.85
CA MET A 77 1.81 2.66 8.57
C MET A 77 0.90 1.45 8.77
N VAL A 78 0.15 1.44 9.87
CA VAL A 78 -0.90 0.46 10.15
C VAL A 78 -2.22 1.17 10.43
N ILE A 79 -3.31 0.65 9.86
CA ILE A 79 -4.68 1.10 10.13
C ILE A 79 -5.43 -0.10 10.71
N CYS A 80 -5.99 0.05 11.89
CA CYS A 80 -6.68 -1.02 12.62
C CYS A 80 -8.17 -0.69 12.77
N THR A 81 -8.99 -1.70 13.03
CA THR A 81 -10.36 -1.54 13.51
C THR A 81 -10.36 -1.21 15.00
N GLY A 82 -9.52 -1.86 15.80
CA GLY A 82 -9.16 -1.37 17.14
C GLY A 82 -7.93 -0.45 17.14
N LEU A 83 -7.22 -0.40 18.26
CA LEU A 83 -6.08 0.50 18.47
C LEU A 83 -4.76 -0.13 18.00
N TYR A 84 -3.84 0.67 17.43
CA TYR A 84 -2.61 0.19 16.76
C TYR A 84 -1.72 -0.75 17.60
N TYR A 85 -1.85 -0.76 18.91
CA TYR A 85 -1.04 -1.62 19.77
C TYR A 85 -1.44 -3.08 19.69
N CYS A 86 -2.62 -3.42 19.16
CA CYS A 86 -3.07 -4.79 18.96
C CYS A 86 -2.30 -5.53 17.86
N VAL A 87 -1.41 -4.86 17.11
CA VAL A 87 -0.49 -5.53 16.18
C VAL A 87 0.87 -5.87 16.78
N ILE A 88 1.16 -5.46 18.01
CA ILE A 88 2.47 -5.67 18.64
C ILE A 88 2.57 -7.12 19.12
N GLY A 89 3.46 -7.89 18.50
CA GLY A 89 3.68 -9.28 18.88
C GLY A 89 4.37 -9.45 20.25
N PRO A 90 4.47 -10.70 20.74
CA PRO A 90 4.00 -11.93 20.09
C PRO A 90 2.47 -12.10 20.22
N ASN A 91 1.89 -13.01 19.43
CA ASN A 91 0.51 -13.46 19.60
C ASN A 91 0.39 -14.34 20.84
N ASN A 92 0.04 -13.72 21.97
CA ASN A 92 -0.12 -14.42 23.24
C ASN A 92 -1.24 -13.86 24.13
N VAL A 93 -1.97 -12.85 23.66
CA VAL A 93 -3.13 -12.29 24.35
C VAL A 93 -4.37 -12.60 23.53
N PRO A 94 -5.19 -13.59 23.92
CA PRO A 94 -6.45 -13.85 23.24
C PRO A 94 -7.32 -12.59 23.26
N ASN A 95 -7.85 -12.21 22.10
CA ASN A 95 -8.66 -10.99 21.94
C ASN A 95 -7.86 -9.77 22.39
N GLY A 96 -6.72 -9.51 21.75
CA GLY A 96 -5.82 -8.38 22.06
C GLY A 96 -6.42 -6.98 21.81
N THR A 97 -7.75 -6.85 21.94
CA THR A 97 -8.58 -5.80 21.38
C THR A 97 -8.91 -4.70 22.36
N PHE A 98 -8.83 -3.47 21.87
CA PHE A 98 -9.28 -2.29 22.58
C PHE A 98 -9.53 -1.16 21.60
N GLY A 99 -10.59 -0.38 21.85
CA GLY A 99 -10.84 0.93 21.25
C GLY A 99 -11.33 0.87 19.80
N GLY A 100 -11.40 2.03 19.15
CA GLY A 100 -12.08 2.21 17.86
C GLY A 100 -13.53 2.67 18.08
N GLY A 101 -14.41 1.84 18.64
CA GLY A 101 -15.81 2.21 18.90
C GLY A 101 -16.68 2.19 17.64
N PHE A 102 -17.99 2.44 17.77
CA PHE A 102 -18.91 2.34 16.62
C PHE A 102 -19.19 3.70 16.02
N PHE A 103 -18.88 3.95 14.74
CA PHE A 103 -19.64 4.95 13.98
C PHE A 103 -19.71 4.71 12.47
N GLY A 104 -20.95 4.46 12.03
CA GLY A 104 -21.43 4.68 10.67
C GLY A 104 -20.82 3.78 9.62
N GLY A 105 -21.41 2.61 9.40
CA GLY A 105 -20.95 1.64 8.41
C GLY A 105 -20.72 2.26 7.03
N ASP A 106 -19.47 2.15 6.55
CA ASP A 106 -19.09 2.64 5.23
C ASP A 106 -19.86 1.91 4.11
N PRO A 107 -20.54 2.63 3.20
CA PRO A 107 -21.36 2.01 2.17
C PRO A 107 -20.54 1.19 1.16
N ASP A 108 -19.26 1.52 0.94
CA ASP A 108 -18.42 0.75 0.01
C ASP A 108 -17.95 -0.55 0.68
N LEU A 109 -17.59 -0.53 1.96
CA LEU A 109 -17.33 -1.76 2.75
C LEU A 109 -18.59 -2.64 2.87
N GLN A 110 -19.76 -2.03 3.02
CA GLN A 110 -21.05 -2.75 3.07
C GLN A 110 -21.35 -3.50 1.77
N THR A 111 -21.01 -2.90 0.62
CA THR A 111 -21.39 -3.41 -0.71
C THR A 111 -20.30 -4.24 -1.38
N MET A 112 -19.04 -4.12 -0.97
CA MET A 112 -17.92 -4.83 -1.60
C MET A 112 -18.03 -6.36 -1.49
N SER A 113 -18.65 -6.89 -0.44
CA SER A 113 -18.80 -8.34 -0.19
C SER A 113 -20.23 -8.80 -0.45
N PRO A 114 -20.68 -8.95 -1.71
CA PRO A 114 -22.04 -9.36 -2.02
C PRO A 114 -22.32 -10.82 -1.63
N LEU A 115 -21.27 -11.63 -1.45
CA LEU A 115 -21.39 -13.00 -0.96
C LEU A 115 -21.73 -13.04 0.54
N TYR A 116 -21.31 -12.03 1.31
CA TYR A 116 -21.48 -11.98 2.76
C TYR A 116 -22.06 -10.62 3.21
N PRO A 117 -23.35 -10.35 2.90
CA PRO A 117 -23.99 -9.11 3.33
C PRO A 117 -24.15 -9.09 4.85
N SER A 118 -23.61 -8.05 5.48
CA SER A 118 -23.47 -7.95 6.93
C SER A 118 -23.33 -6.50 7.38
N SER A 119 -23.65 -6.19 8.64
CA SER A 119 -23.45 -4.82 9.13
C SER A 119 -21.98 -4.51 9.36
N ILE A 120 -21.55 -3.34 8.90
CA ILE A 120 -20.20 -2.80 9.10
C ILE A 120 -20.10 -2.14 10.48
N GLY A 121 -19.06 -2.52 11.20
CA GLY A 121 -18.72 -2.06 12.54
C GLY A 121 -17.52 -1.13 12.58
N ASP A 122 -16.70 -1.28 13.62
CA ASP A 122 -15.57 -0.41 13.96
C ASP A 122 -14.65 -0.14 12.76
N GLN A 123 -14.70 1.08 12.24
CA GLN A 123 -14.05 1.39 10.96
C GLN A 123 -12.82 2.28 11.12
N GLY A 124 -11.74 1.86 10.48
CA GLY A 124 -10.56 2.66 10.27
C GLY A 124 -10.52 3.17 8.83
N ILE A 125 -10.69 4.48 8.62
CA ILE A 125 -10.73 5.07 7.26
C ILE A 125 -9.72 6.20 7.13
N ILE A 126 -8.86 6.09 6.12
CA ILE A 126 -7.99 7.15 5.62
C ILE A 126 -8.36 7.46 4.18
N GLN A 127 -8.52 8.74 3.87
CA GLN A 127 -8.78 9.22 2.51
C GLN A 127 -7.71 10.24 2.12
N LEU A 128 -7.37 10.28 0.83
CA LEU A 128 -6.40 11.23 0.29
C LEU A 128 -6.59 11.39 -1.22
N ASP A 129 -6.08 12.49 -1.75
CA ASP A 129 -5.97 12.70 -3.18
C ASP A 129 -4.58 12.30 -3.67
N LEU A 130 -4.51 11.74 -4.87
CA LEU A 130 -3.25 11.40 -5.52
C LEU A 130 -3.19 11.88 -6.97
N VAL A 131 -1.99 12.27 -7.40
CA VAL A 131 -1.68 12.58 -8.79
C VAL A 131 -0.56 11.63 -9.23
N PRO A 132 -0.86 10.60 -10.04
CA PRO A 132 0.12 9.65 -10.53
C PRO A 132 0.92 10.26 -11.68
N TRP A 133 2.20 9.93 -11.79
CA TRP A 133 3.03 10.29 -12.95
C TRP A 133 3.40 9.08 -13.83
N GLY A 134 2.95 7.89 -13.42
CA GLY A 134 2.89 6.68 -14.27
C GLY A 134 1.46 6.35 -14.71
N ASP A 135 1.32 5.34 -15.56
CA ASP A 135 0.01 4.87 -16.06
C ASP A 135 -0.58 3.73 -15.21
N THR A 136 0.19 3.23 -14.24
CA THR A 136 -0.19 2.10 -13.39
C THR A 136 0.08 2.45 -11.93
N LEU A 137 -0.99 2.71 -11.18
CA LEU A 137 -0.95 2.86 -9.73
C LEU A 137 -0.80 1.48 -9.09
N THR A 138 0.05 1.40 -8.07
CA THR A 138 0.28 0.20 -7.27
C THR A 138 0.23 0.53 -5.79
N ILE A 139 -0.43 -0.32 -5.00
CA ILE A 139 -0.50 -0.22 -3.55
C ILE A 139 -0.17 -1.59 -2.97
N ARG A 140 0.90 -1.68 -2.17
CA ARG A 140 1.24 -2.90 -1.43
C ARG A 140 0.62 -2.87 -0.05
N TYR A 141 0.12 -4.01 0.42
CA TYR A 141 -0.49 -4.11 1.75
C TYR A 141 -0.47 -5.55 2.27
N VAL A 142 -0.68 -5.69 3.57
CA VAL A 142 -1.01 -6.95 4.25
C VAL A 142 -2.27 -6.73 5.06
N PHE A 143 -3.24 -7.63 4.93
CA PHE A 143 -4.43 -7.68 5.77
C PHE A 143 -4.22 -8.71 6.87
N ALA A 144 -4.60 -8.39 8.10
CA ALA A 144 -4.45 -9.25 9.28
C ALA A 144 -5.69 -9.17 10.17
N SER A 145 -5.96 -10.22 10.95
CA SER A 145 -7.13 -10.28 11.83
C SER A 145 -6.93 -11.25 13.00
N GLU A 146 -7.59 -10.97 14.11
CA GLU A 146 -7.81 -11.88 15.26
C GLU A 146 -9.05 -12.79 15.06
N GLU A 147 -9.77 -12.69 13.93
CA GLU A 147 -10.86 -13.61 13.59
C GLU A 147 -10.35 -14.96 13.05
N TYR A 148 -9.07 -15.05 12.70
CA TYR A 148 -8.45 -16.29 12.24
C TYR A 148 -8.04 -17.17 13.42
N ASP A 149 -8.11 -18.50 13.34
CA ASP A 149 -8.80 -19.29 12.32
C ASP A 149 -10.24 -19.63 12.75
N GLU A 150 -10.64 -19.29 13.99
CA GLU A 150 -11.87 -19.72 14.64
C GLU A 150 -13.13 -19.28 13.90
N TYR A 151 -13.10 -18.09 13.30
CA TYR A 151 -14.24 -17.46 12.66
C TYR A 151 -14.14 -17.42 11.14
N ALA A 152 -13.13 -18.07 10.57
CA ALA A 152 -13.06 -18.31 9.13
C ALA A 152 -14.35 -18.98 8.64
N CYS A 153 -14.96 -18.42 7.59
CA CYS A 153 -16.25 -18.83 7.05
C CYS A 153 -17.42 -18.70 8.04
N SER A 154 -17.43 -17.64 8.85
CA SER A 154 -18.53 -17.29 9.74
C SER A 154 -19.21 -15.98 9.31
N ASN A 155 -20.07 -15.42 10.17
CA ASN A 155 -20.62 -14.08 9.95
C ASN A 155 -19.67 -12.96 10.42
N LYS A 156 -18.43 -13.27 10.83
CA LYS A 156 -17.35 -12.33 11.13
C LYS A 156 -16.45 -12.18 9.92
N ASP A 157 -16.95 -11.45 8.94
CA ASP A 157 -16.30 -11.28 7.64
C ASP A 157 -15.61 -9.92 7.54
N ASP A 158 -14.70 -9.66 8.49
CA ASP A 158 -13.92 -8.43 8.53
C ASP A 158 -13.26 -8.20 7.19
N ARG A 159 -13.25 -6.94 6.77
CA ARG A 159 -12.97 -6.62 5.38
C ARG A 159 -12.24 -5.31 5.24
N MET A 160 -11.43 -5.26 4.19
CA MET A 160 -10.67 -4.08 3.84
C MET A 160 -10.84 -3.73 2.36
N GLY A 161 -10.85 -2.43 2.07
CA GLY A 161 -11.04 -1.89 0.73
C GLY A 161 -10.02 -0.81 0.40
N LEU A 162 -9.62 -0.80 -0.87
CA LEU A 162 -8.83 0.27 -1.49
C LEU A 162 -9.67 0.85 -2.62
N PHE A 163 -10.48 1.87 -2.32
CA PHE A 163 -11.42 2.45 -3.27
C PHE A 163 -10.80 3.63 -4.01
N LEU A 164 -10.61 3.49 -5.32
CA LEU A 164 -10.04 4.50 -6.18
C LEU A 164 -11.11 5.06 -7.11
N SER A 165 -11.22 6.39 -7.19
CA SER A 165 -12.09 7.11 -8.12
C SER A 165 -11.33 8.22 -8.85
N GLY A 166 -11.75 8.54 -10.07
CA GLY A 166 -11.11 9.55 -10.91
C GLY A 166 -11.27 9.28 -12.40
N PRO A 167 -10.60 10.05 -13.27
CA PRO A 167 -10.73 9.92 -14.72
C PRO A 167 -10.43 8.50 -15.23
N GLY A 168 -11.28 8.00 -16.12
CA GLY A 168 -11.14 6.66 -16.69
C GLY A 168 -11.60 5.51 -15.79
N ILE A 169 -12.02 5.79 -14.55
CA ILE A 169 -12.57 4.80 -13.62
C ILE A 169 -14.09 4.91 -13.60
N ASN A 170 -14.77 3.78 -13.70
CA ASN A 170 -16.22 3.67 -13.58
C ASN A 170 -16.58 2.33 -12.93
N GLY A 171 -16.85 2.35 -11.63
CA GLY A 171 -17.21 1.19 -10.84
C GLY A 171 -18.41 1.43 -9.92
N PRO A 172 -18.85 0.39 -9.19
CA PRO A 172 -20.09 0.41 -8.43
C PRO A 172 -19.99 1.15 -7.08
N PHE A 173 -18.80 1.61 -6.70
CA PHE A 173 -18.55 2.24 -5.40
C PHE A 173 -18.74 3.76 -5.45
N SER A 174 -18.68 4.39 -4.29
CA SER A 174 -18.82 5.84 -4.14
C SER A 174 -17.94 6.61 -5.13
N ASN A 175 -18.47 7.72 -5.66
CA ASN A 175 -17.85 8.54 -6.70
C ASN A 175 -17.50 7.77 -8.00
N GLY A 176 -18.21 6.68 -8.29
CA GLY A 176 -17.93 5.83 -9.45
C GLY A 176 -16.62 5.05 -9.31
N GLY A 177 -16.17 4.80 -8.09
CA GLY A 177 -14.89 4.16 -7.80
C GLY A 177 -14.90 2.64 -8.02
N ILE A 178 -13.70 2.07 -8.02
CA ILE A 178 -13.43 0.63 -8.01
C ILE A 178 -12.76 0.22 -6.69
N ASN A 179 -12.98 -1.00 -6.21
CA ASN A 179 -12.15 -1.59 -5.16
C ASN A 179 -10.94 -2.29 -5.79
N MET A 180 -9.73 -1.88 -5.41
CA MET A 180 -8.48 -2.48 -5.87
C MET A 180 -7.98 -3.61 -4.95
N ALA A 181 -8.53 -3.74 -3.75
CA ALA A 181 -8.17 -4.78 -2.80
C ALA A 181 -8.90 -6.09 -3.12
N THR A 182 -8.36 -6.83 -4.10
CA THR A 182 -8.89 -8.11 -4.52
C THR A 182 -7.82 -9.20 -4.55
N LEU A 183 -8.24 -10.44 -4.36
CA LEU A 183 -7.36 -11.61 -4.40
C LEU A 183 -6.96 -11.92 -5.85
N PRO A 184 -5.67 -12.16 -6.14
CA PRO A 184 -5.22 -12.29 -7.52
C PRO A 184 -5.78 -13.51 -8.28
N ILE A 185 -6.20 -14.58 -7.59
CA ILE A 185 -6.78 -15.77 -8.24
C ILE A 185 -8.29 -15.61 -8.44
N SER A 186 -9.05 -15.40 -7.37
CA SER A 186 -10.51 -15.35 -7.45
C SER A 186 -11.06 -14.03 -7.95
N GLY A 187 -10.29 -12.93 -7.84
CA GLY A 187 -10.75 -11.57 -8.08
C GLY A 187 -11.75 -11.09 -7.02
N LEU A 188 -11.98 -11.86 -5.96
CA LEU A 188 -12.88 -11.48 -4.88
C LEU A 188 -12.23 -10.43 -3.97
N PRO A 189 -13.02 -9.59 -3.30
CA PRO A 189 -12.51 -8.64 -2.31
C PRO A 189 -11.75 -9.35 -1.17
N VAL A 190 -10.80 -8.65 -0.56
CA VAL A 190 -10.07 -9.16 0.62
C VAL A 190 -10.93 -9.03 1.88
N THR A 191 -11.30 -10.18 2.45
CA THR A 191 -12.06 -10.33 3.69
C THR A 191 -11.61 -11.60 4.43
N VAL A 192 -11.97 -11.76 5.71
CA VAL A 192 -11.70 -12.98 6.49
C VAL A 192 -12.24 -14.24 5.81
N ASN A 193 -13.43 -14.18 5.21
CA ASN A 193 -13.99 -15.36 4.53
C ASN A 193 -13.40 -15.61 3.14
N THR A 194 -12.73 -14.64 2.50
CA THR A 194 -12.15 -14.84 1.16
C THR A 194 -10.70 -15.30 1.18
N VAL A 195 -9.92 -14.93 2.21
CA VAL A 195 -8.54 -15.38 2.39
C VAL A 195 -8.33 -15.98 3.79
N ASN A 196 -8.26 -17.31 3.86
CA ASN A 196 -8.08 -18.04 5.12
C ASN A 196 -7.33 -19.37 4.85
N ASN A 197 -7.25 -20.22 5.86
CA ASN A 197 -6.56 -21.51 5.81
C ASN A 197 -7.18 -22.56 4.88
N GLY A 198 -8.36 -22.29 4.29
CA GLY A 198 -9.02 -23.22 3.37
C GLY A 198 -9.79 -24.32 4.08
N ASP A 199 -10.17 -24.08 5.34
CA ASP A 199 -11.09 -24.87 6.13
C ASP A 199 -12.08 -23.93 6.85
N ALA A 200 -13.26 -24.44 7.20
CA ALA A 200 -14.18 -23.68 8.05
C ALA A 200 -13.64 -23.67 9.49
N GLY A 201 -13.59 -22.49 10.11
CA GLY A 201 -13.24 -22.33 11.51
C GLY A 201 -14.24 -23.02 12.45
N GLN A 202 -13.87 -23.20 13.72
CA GLN A 202 -14.74 -23.85 14.72
C GLN A 202 -16.12 -23.17 14.87
N LEU A 203 -16.16 -21.85 14.67
CA LEU A 203 -17.37 -21.03 14.71
C LEU A 203 -17.91 -20.68 13.31
N GLY A 204 -17.25 -21.20 12.27
CA GLY A 204 -17.64 -21.07 10.88
C GLY A 204 -18.51 -22.22 10.38
N SER A 205 -18.86 -22.16 9.09
CA SER A 205 -19.56 -23.24 8.40
C SER A 205 -19.04 -23.44 6.99
N ILE A 206 -18.93 -24.70 6.57
CA ILE A 206 -18.49 -25.05 5.21
C ILE A 206 -19.42 -24.47 4.13
N GLY A 207 -20.70 -24.24 4.46
CA GLY A 207 -21.65 -23.60 3.56
C GLY A 207 -21.26 -22.16 3.21
N LEU A 208 -20.74 -21.40 4.17
CA LEU A 208 -20.23 -20.05 3.94
C LEU A 208 -18.92 -20.08 3.15
N CYS A 209 -17.97 -20.99 3.46
CA CYS A 209 -16.76 -21.15 2.63
C CYS A 209 -17.13 -21.42 1.16
N GLY A 210 -18.12 -22.30 0.94
CA GLY A 210 -18.57 -22.69 -0.39
C GLY A 210 -19.21 -21.57 -1.22
N MET A 211 -19.55 -20.42 -0.61
CA MET A 211 -20.01 -19.24 -1.36
C MET A 211 -18.86 -18.55 -2.10
N ASN A 212 -17.63 -18.65 -1.59
CA ASN A 212 -16.42 -18.29 -2.30
C ASN A 212 -15.95 -19.47 -3.18
N PRO A 213 -16.11 -19.43 -4.51
CA PRO A 213 -15.66 -20.52 -5.39
C PRO A 213 -14.13 -20.73 -5.40
N GLY A 214 -13.36 -19.74 -4.96
CA GLY A 214 -11.90 -19.75 -4.86
C GLY A 214 -11.33 -20.09 -3.48
N TRP A 215 -12.17 -20.40 -2.48
CA TRP A 215 -11.77 -20.51 -1.06
C TRP A 215 -10.53 -21.38 -0.80
N GLN A 216 -10.37 -22.52 -1.48
CA GLN A 216 -9.18 -23.37 -1.37
C GLN A 216 -7.96 -22.84 -2.14
N MET A 217 -8.19 -22.16 -3.26
CA MET A 217 -7.11 -21.66 -4.12
C MET A 217 -6.48 -20.39 -3.57
N ASP A 218 -7.26 -19.58 -2.87
CA ASP A 218 -6.80 -18.33 -2.26
C ASP A 218 -6.00 -18.55 -0.96
N THR A 219 -5.96 -19.79 -0.44
CA THR A 219 -5.16 -20.18 0.75
C THR A 219 -3.68 -19.87 0.60
N ILE A 220 -3.17 -19.82 -0.64
CA ILE A 220 -1.77 -19.45 -0.92
C ILE A 220 -1.42 -18.03 -0.49
N TYR A 221 -2.44 -17.19 -0.30
CA TYR A 221 -2.28 -15.82 0.16
C TYR A 221 -2.38 -15.71 1.68
N TYR A 222 -2.72 -16.77 2.40
CA TYR A 222 -2.90 -16.78 3.85
C TYR A 222 -1.66 -17.31 4.57
N ILE A 223 -1.34 -16.69 5.71
CA ILE A 223 -0.30 -17.08 6.65
C ILE A 223 -0.96 -17.19 8.03
N ASN A 224 -0.94 -18.40 8.59
CA ASN A 224 -1.33 -18.63 9.97
C ASN A 224 -0.25 -18.08 10.92
N ASN A 225 -0.68 -17.35 11.95
CA ASN A 225 0.15 -16.81 13.02
C ASN A 225 -0.42 -17.11 14.41
N ASP A 226 -1.19 -18.19 14.54
CA ASP A 226 -1.68 -18.68 15.82
C ASP A 226 -0.48 -19.02 16.73
N PHE A 227 -0.46 -18.43 17.93
CA PHE A 227 0.68 -18.43 18.84
C PHE A 227 2.02 -17.97 18.23
N GLY A 228 1.95 -17.20 17.13
CA GLY A 228 3.11 -16.69 16.42
C GLY A 228 3.89 -15.65 17.19
N LEU A 229 5.17 -15.48 16.86
CA LEU A 229 6.05 -14.55 17.57
C LEU A 229 6.13 -13.16 16.92
N GLY A 230 5.57 -13.00 15.71
CA GLY A 230 5.74 -11.82 14.87
C GLY A 230 4.77 -10.69 15.21
N THR A 231 3.49 -10.91 14.97
CA THR A 231 2.39 -9.97 15.26
C THR A 231 1.46 -10.60 16.30
N GLN A 232 0.62 -9.78 16.94
CA GLN A 232 -0.42 -10.27 17.83
C GLN A 232 -1.60 -10.87 17.06
N MET A 233 -1.89 -10.36 15.84
CA MET A 233 -2.91 -10.90 14.93
C MET A 233 -2.78 -12.41 14.68
N ASP A 234 -3.87 -13.18 14.78
CA ASP A 234 -3.87 -14.63 14.63
C ASP A 234 -3.58 -15.13 13.21
N GLY A 235 -3.88 -14.33 12.20
CA GLY A 235 -3.57 -14.66 10.81
C GLY A 235 -3.45 -13.42 9.93
N PHE A 236 -2.72 -13.55 8.82
CA PHE A 236 -2.53 -12.44 7.89
C PHE A 236 -2.24 -12.91 6.47
N THR A 237 -2.35 -12.00 5.51
CA THR A 237 -2.03 -12.29 4.12
C THR A 237 -0.54 -12.20 3.85
N VAL A 238 -0.04 -12.93 2.84
CA VAL A 238 1.20 -12.52 2.15
C VAL A 238 1.09 -11.07 1.67
N VAL A 239 2.21 -10.42 1.33
CA VAL A 239 2.16 -9.06 0.75
C VAL A 239 1.40 -9.08 -0.58
N LEU A 240 0.21 -8.46 -0.58
CA LEU A 240 -0.62 -8.29 -1.76
C LEU A 240 -0.28 -6.97 -2.45
N THR A 241 -0.50 -6.91 -3.77
CA THR A 241 -0.28 -5.71 -4.57
C THR A 241 -1.53 -5.38 -5.38
N ALA A 242 -2.27 -4.37 -4.93
CA ALA A 242 -3.36 -3.78 -5.68
C ALA A 242 -2.82 -2.96 -6.86
N ARG A 243 -3.50 -3.03 -8.01
CA ARG A 243 -3.11 -2.30 -9.24
C ARG A 243 -4.30 -1.67 -9.91
N ALA A 244 -4.13 -0.45 -10.44
CA ALA A 244 -5.13 0.22 -11.26
C ALA A 244 -4.46 0.99 -12.40
N MET A 245 -5.10 0.97 -13.57
CA MET A 245 -4.73 1.87 -14.67
C MET A 245 -5.17 3.30 -14.32
N VAL A 246 -4.27 4.25 -14.53
CA VAL A 246 -4.50 5.67 -14.24
C VAL A 246 -3.96 6.55 -15.36
N VAL A 247 -4.46 7.78 -15.44
CA VAL A 247 -4.02 8.80 -16.38
C VAL A 247 -2.94 9.64 -15.69
N PRO A 248 -1.70 9.65 -16.18
CA PRO A 248 -0.66 10.42 -15.54
C PRO A 248 -0.95 11.93 -15.57
N GLY A 249 -0.73 12.60 -14.45
CA GLY A 249 -1.04 14.02 -14.24
C GLY A 249 -2.48 14.32 -13.86
N ALA A 250 -3.39 13.34 -13.91
CA ALA A 250 -4.78 13.53 -13.47
C ALA A 250 -4.93 13.35 -11.95
N SER A 251 -5.93 14.01 -11.36
CA SER A 251 -6.25 13.84 -9.94
C SER A 251 -7.17 12.64 -9.72
N TYR A 252 -6.84 11.83 -8.74
CA TYR A 252 -7.64 10.71 -8.24
C TYR A 252 -7.89 10.87 -6.74
N HIS A 253 -8.96 10.24 -6.27
CA HIS A 253 -9.29 10.14 -4.87
C HIS A 253 -9.19 8.67 -4.42
N LEU A 254 -8.44 8.43 -3.34
CA LEU A 254 -8.23 7.11 -2.75
C LEU A 254 -8.81 7.08 -1.34
N LYS A 255 -9.66 6.08 -1.08
CA LYS A 255 -10.13 5.70 0.25
C LYS A 255 -9.54 4.34 0.64
N ILE A 256 -8.82 4.31 1.74
CA ILE A 256 -8.33 3.11 2.41
C ILE A 256 -9.23 2.88 3.61
N ALA A 257 -9.93 1.75 3.64
CA ALA A 257 -10.92 1.47 4.67
C ALA A 257 -10.78 0.04 5.17
N ILE A 258 -10.95 -0.15 6.46
CA ILE A 258 -11.07 -1.45 7.13
C ILE A 258 -12.21 -1.36 8.12
N ALA A 259 -12.95 -2.45 8.32
CA ALA A 259 -13.94 -2.53 9.38
C ALA A 259 -14.19 -3.94 9.87
N ASP A 260 -14.59 -4.02 11.14
CA ASP A 260 -15.17 -5.21 11.73
C ASP A 260 -16.54 -5.50 11.14
N VAL A 261 -16.94 -6.77 11.16
CA VAL A 261 -18.23 -7.20 10.66
C VAL A 261 -19.03 -7.94 11.72
N ASN A 262 -20.23 -7.40 11.99
CA ASN A 262 -21.19 -7.93 12.97
C ASN A 262 -20.68 -8.03 14.43
N ASP A 263 -19.46 -7.63 14.74
CA ASP A 263 -19.05 -7.21 16.09
C ASP A 263 -18.00 -6.08 16.06
N ALA A 264 -17.40 -5.85 17.23
CA ALA A 264 -16.27 -4.97 17.46
C ALA A 264 -15.39 -5.57 18.57
N LEU A 265 -15.29 -6.91 18.61
CA LEU A 265 -14.60 -7.64 19.68
C LEU A 265 -13.25 -8.19 19.25
N PHE A 266 -13.08 -8.46 17.97
CA PHE A 266 -11.85 -8.95 17.35
C PHE A 266 -11.38 -7.92 16.34
N ASP A 267 -10.14 -7.48 16.46
CA ASP A 267 -9.64 -6.40 15.64
C ASP A 267 -8.94 -6.95 14.39
N SER A 268 -8.99 -6.15 13.34
CA SER A 268 -8.30 -6.40 12.08
C SER A 268 -7.38 -5.22 11.74
N ALA A 269 -6.36 -5.47 10.93
CA ALA A 269 -5.36 -4.47 10.55
C ALA A 269 -4.97 -4.51 9.07
N ILE A 270 -4.68 -3.33 8.52
CA ILE A 270 -3.98 -3.15 7.24
C ILE A 270 -2.57 -2.64 7.54
N PHE A 271 -1.54 -3.42 7.21
CA PHE A 271 -0.16 -2.94 7.17
C PHE A 271 0.16 -2.41 5.78
N LEU A 272 0.67 -1.19 5.72
CA LEU A 272 1.07 -0.49 4.51
C LEU A 272 2.55 -0.12 4.63
N PRO A 273 3.45 -0.63 3.78
CA PRO A 273 4.87 -0.31 3.90
C PRO A 273 5.17 1.16 3.63
N GLU A 274 6.35 1.62 4.05
CA GLU A 274 6.91 2.89 3.58
C GLU A 274 6.87 2.95 2.04
N GLY A 275 6.34 4.06 1.51
CA GLY A 275 6.12 4.25 0.08
C GLY A 275 5.13 3.26 -0.55
N ALA A 276 4.14 2.77 0.21
CA ALA A 276 3.16 1.78 -0.25
C ALA A 276 2.48 2.17 -1.56
N ILE A 277 2.15 3.45 -1.72
CA ILE A 277 1.43 3.99 -2.88
C ILE A 277 2.49 4.48 -3.86
N SER A 278 2.62 3.83 -5.00
CA SER A 278 3.58 4.22 -6.02
C SER A 278 2.99 4.02 -7.41
N CYS A 279 3.54 4.72 -8.39
CA CYS A 279 3.21 4.46 -9.79
C CYS A 279 4.40 3.88 -10.52
N SER A 280 4.18 2.79 -11.25
CA SER A 280 5.13 2.40 -12.27
C SER A 280 4.86 3.22 -13.51
N GLU A 281 5.91 3.88 -13.97
CA GLU A 281 5.96 4.49 -15.28
C GLU A 281 6.16 3.39 -16.35
N LEU A 282 5.51 3.51 -17.51
CA LEU A 282 6.02 2.88 -18.74
C LEU A 282 7.33 3.54 -19.20
N SER A 283 7.66 4.70 -18.62
CA SER A 283 8.96 5.31 -18.73
C SER A 283 9.94 4.77 -17.68
N THR A 284 11.15 4.44 -18.12
CA THR A 284 12.16 3.86 -17.22
C THR A 284 13.50 4.54 -17.45
N GLY A 285 14.31 4.59 -16.40
CA GLY A 285 15.63 5.21 -16.45
C GLY A 285 15.58 6.72 -16.66
N ILE A 286 14.59 7.39 -16.07
CA ILE A 286 14.53 8.85 -16.13
C ILE A 286 15.68 9.44 -15.32
N VAL A 287 16.62 10.09 -16.00
CA VAL A 287 17.76 10.78 -15.39
C VAL A 287 17.68 12.26 -15.74
N GLY A 288 17.58 13.10 -14.70
CA GLY A 288 17.68 14.54 -14.82
C GLY A 288 19.04 15.05 -14.32
N SER A 289 19.67 15.97 -15.05
CA SER A 289 20.81 16.75 -14.54
C SER A 289 20.35 18.14 -14.08
N GLY A 290 20.60 18.50 -12.81
CA GLY A 290 20.23 19.79 -12.21
C GLY A 290 19.12 19.72 -11.14
N ASN A 291 19.17 20.60 -10.14
CA ASN A 291 18.33 20.55 -8.92
C ASN A 291 16.96 21.24 -9.08
N SER A 292 15.89 20.56 -8.61
CA SER A 292 14.72 21.09 -7.85
C SER A 292 13.34 20.47 -8.19
N THR A 293 13.25 19.51 -9.12
CA THR A 293 11.99 18.75 -9.33
C THR A 293 12.30 17.35 -9.87
N PRO A 294 11.73 16.27 -9.31
CA PRO A 294 11.84 14.93 -9.88
C PRO A 294 11.35 14.95 -11.33
N PRO A 295 12.18 14.53 -12.30
CA PRO A 295 11.77 14.48 -13.69
C PRO A 295 10.77 13.35 -13.91
N ALA A 296 9.84 13.54 -14.86
CA ALA A 296 8.91 12.51 -15.30
C ALA A 296 8.60 12.67 -16.79
N MET A 297 8.26 11.57 -17.48
CA MET A 297 7.89 11.57 -18.90
C MET A 297 6.76 10.58 -19.13
N TRP A 298 5.71 10.98 -19.83
CA TRP A 298 4.58 10.09 -20.15
C TRP A 298 3.86 10.49 -21.43
N ILE A 299 2.99 9.61 -21.93
CA ILE A 299 2.09 9.92 -23.03
C ILE A 299 0.73 10.32 -22.46
N ASP A 300 0.23 11.49 -22.83
CA ASP A 300 -1.13 11.89 -22.48
C ASP A 300 -2.12 11.04 -23.30
N PRO A 301 -3.01 10.26 -22.65
CA PRO A 301 -3.94 9.39 -23.36
C PRO A 301 -5.02 10.14 -24.14
N THR A 302 -5.18 11.45 -23.91
CA THR A 302 -6.22 12.28 -24.54
C THR A 302 -5.85 12.64 -25.98
N ASP A 303 -4.59 13.00 -26.20
CA ASP A 303 -4.10 13.51 -27.49
C ASP A 303 -2.89 12.75 -28.03
N GLY A 304 -2.26 11.89 -27.22
CA GLY A 304 -1.05 11.14 -27.60
C GLY A 304 0.24 11.96 -27.48
N ASP A 305 0.18 13.16 -26.91
CA ASP A 305 1.37 14.00 -26.73
C ASP A 305 2.31 13.42 -25.69
N LEU A 306 3.61 13.59 -25.94
CA LEU A 306 4.63 13.39 -24.92
C LEU A 306 4.60 14.56 -23.94
N VAL A 307 4.37 14.25 -22.67
CA VAL A 307 4.43 15.20 -21.57
C VAL A 307 5.71 14.98 -20.77
N MET A 308 6.38 16.06 -20.41
CA MET A 308 7.64 16.05 -19.68
C MET A 308 7.56 16.99 -18.48
N LYS A 309 8.05 16.54 -17.33
CA LYS A 309 8.18 17.30 -16.09
C LYS A 309 9.64 17.39 -15.70
N GLY A 310 9.96 18.45 -14.96
CA GLY A 310 11.30 18.64 -14.37
C GLY A 310 12.06 19.78 -15.00
N PHE A 311 11.40 20.65 -15.76
CA PHE A 311 11.97 21.91 -16.22
C PHE A 311 11.51 23.04 -15.29
N THR A 312 12.45 23.89 -14.88
CA THR A 312 12.29 24.84 -13.75
C THR A 312 11.81 26.22 -14.17
N ASP A 313 11.73 26.46 -15.46
CA ASP A 313 11.55 27.75 -16.07
C ASP A 313 10.53 27.56 -17.20
N GLY A 314 9.26 27.87 -16.91
CA GLY A 314 8.16 27.89 -17.89
C GLY A 314 8.33 28.94 -19.00
N THR A 315 9.57 29.35 -19.29
CA THR A 315 9.99 30.27 -20.32
C THR A 315 11.20 29.68 -21.03
N GLY A 316 10.99 28.95 -22.12
CA GLY A 316 12.10 28.38 -22.90
C GLY A 316 11.64 27.31 -23.88
N GLN A 317 12.42 27.14 -24.95
CA GLN A 317 12.27 26.02 -25.88
C GLN A 317 13.00 24.81 -25.33
N ILE A 318 12.29 23.69 -25.15
CA ILE A 318 12.88 22.41 -24.78
C ILE A 318 13.13 21.63 -26.07
N GLN A 319 14.38 21.36 -26.38
CA GLN A 319 14.76 20.51 -27.51
C GLN A 319 14.47 19.06 -27.16
N VAL A 320 13.67 18.38 -27.97
CA VAL A 320 13.26 16.99 -27.75
C VAL A 320 13.80 16.13 -28.90
N GLU A 321 14.61 15.15 -28.54
CA GLU A 321 15.12 14.11 -29.44
C GLU A 321 14.46 12.79 -29.05
N VAL A 322 13.87 12.11 -30.03
CA VAL A 322 13.26 10.79 -29.86
C VAL A 322 14.08 9.78 -30.64
N HIS A 323 14.50 8.73 -29.96
CA HIS A 323 15.29 7.64 -30.51
C HIS A 323 14.51 6.33 -30.46
N ASP A 324 14.71 5.48 -31.46
CA ASP A 324 14.27 4.09 -31.40
C ASP A 324 15.15 3.26 -30.43
N PRO A 325 14.78 2.01 -30.10
CA PRO A 325 15.57 1.16 -29.20
C PRO A 325 16.99 0.85 -29.70
N ALA A 326 17.26 1.03 -30.99
CA ALA A 326 18.60 0.89 -31.57
C ALA A 326 19.43 2.18 -31.44
N GLY A 327 18.86 3.25 -30.87
CA GLY A 327 19.51 4.54 -30.65
C GLY A 327 19.44 5.49 -31.85
N ARG A 328 18.73 5.13 -32.92
CA ARG A 328 18.60 6.00 -34.10
C ARG A 328 17.60 7.11 -33.81
N LEU A 329 17.97 8.35 -34.13
CA LEU A 329 17.08 9.51 -34.05
C LEU A 329 15.92 9.32 -35.03
N VAL A 330 14.69 9.24 -34.52
CA VAL A 330 13.46 9.08 -35.30
C VAL A 330 12.62 10.36 -35.34
N GLN A 331 12.77 11.26 -34.36
CA GLN A 331 12.13 12.57 -34.37
C GLN A 331 12.99 13.59 -33.62
N ARG A 332 13.04 14.82 -34.14
CA ARG A 332 13.54 16.00 -33.42
C ARG A 332 12.47 17.08 -33.47
N THR A 333 12.14 17.63 -32.32
CA THR A 333 11.07 18.64 -32.18
C THR A 333 11.36 19.55 -30.99
N THR A 334 10.55 20.59 -30.82
CA THR A 334 10.65 21.53 -29.71
C THR A 334 9.35 21.53 -28.93
N ALA A 335 9.42 21.32 -27.62
CA ALA A 335 8.29 21.52 -26.72
C ALA A 335 8.30 22.95 -26.17
N MET A 336 7.11 23.53 -26.00
CA MET A 336 6.93 24.77 -25.25
C MET A 336 6.56 24.40 -23.81
N GLY A 337 7.30 24.93 -22.84
CA GLY A 337 6.94 24.80 -21.43
C GLY A 337 5.68 25.62 -21.13
N SER A 338 4.75 25.03 -20.37
CA SER A 338 3.60 25.71 -19.77
C SER A 338 3.57 25.36 -18.29
N GLY A 339 3.99 26.30 -17.43
CA GLY A 339 4.16 26.03 -16.01
C GLY A 339 5.29 25.03 -15.73
N SER A 340 4.98 23.96 -14.98
CA SER A 340 5.94 22.91 -14.59
C SER A 340 6.04 21.74 -15.58
N LEU A 341 5.26 21.79 -16.67
CA LEU A 341 5.16 20.74 -17.68
C LEU A 341 5.50 21.28 -19.07
N ALA A 342 5.99 20.41 -19.93
CA ALA A 342 6.17 20.66 -21.36
C ALA A 342 5.51 19.55 -22.16
N ARG A 343 4.92 19.92 -23.30
CA ARG A 343 4.17 18.98 -24.16
C ARG A 343 4.67 19.06 -25.59
N VAL A 344 4.71 17.91 -26.26
CA VAL A 344 5.01 17.87 -27.69
C VAL A 344 4.35 16.69 -28.38
N ALA A 345 3.80 16.96 -29.57
CA ALA A 345 3.27 15.93 -30.45
C ALA A 345 4.38 15.02 -30.97
N LEU A 346 4.15 13.71 -30.89
CA LEU A 346 5.00 12.70 -31.49
C LEU A 346 4.49 12.33 -32.89
N ASP A 347 5.39 11.84 -33.73
CA ASP A 347 5.02 11.30 -35.03
C ASP A 347 4.05 10.13 -34.85
N SER A 348 2.88 10.25 -35.48
CA SER A 348 1.79 9.27 -35.40
C SER A 348 2.13 7.86 -35.90
N SER A 349 3.28 7.65 -36.53
CA SER A 349 3.80 6.34 -36.94
C SER A 349 4.64 5.63 -35.88
N LEU A 350 5.11 6.34 -34.84
CA LEU A 350 5.94 5.77 -33.78
C LEU A 350 5.15 4.80 -32.91
N ARG A 351 5.72 3.62 -32.63
CA ARG A 351 5.10 2.57 -31.81
C ARG A 351 6.14 1.90 -30.91
N GLY A 352 5.69 1.36 -29.80
CA GLY A 352 6.54 0.62 -28.87
C GLY A 352 7.49 1.51 -28.08
N LEU A 353 8.61 0.94 -27.65
CA LEU A 353 9.60 1.63 -26.81
C LEU A 353 10.35 2.71 -27.61
N ILE A 354 10.37 3.92 -27.07
CA ILE A 354 11.21 5.03 -27.52
C ILE A 354 12.12 5.50 -26.39
N VAL A 355 13.23 6.15 -26.74
CA VAL A 355 14.09 6.87 -25.79
C VAL A 355 13.99 8.35 -26.11
N VAL A 356 13.56 9.14 -25.12
CA VAL A 356 13.41 10.58 -25.22
C VAL A 356 14.59 11.24 -24.52
N ARG A 357 15.21 12.21 -25.18
CA ARG A 357 16.16 13.14 -24.58
C ARG A 357 15.63 14.56 -24.75
N ALA A 358 15.31 15.20 -23.64
CA ALA A 358 14.78 16.55 -23.58
C ALA A 358 15.81 17.48 -22.94
N THR A 359 16.17 18.58 -23.61
CA THR A 359 17.24 19.48 -23.19
C THR A 359 16.76 20.93 -23.17
N GLN A 360 17.00 21.62 -22.06
CA GLN A 360 16.77 23.06 -21.89
C GLN A 360 17.95 23.66 -21.13
N ALA A 361 18.65 24.60 -21.75
CA ALA A 361 19.92 25.12 -21.24
C ALA A 361 20.89 23.97 -20.85
N GLU A 362 21.34 23.93 -19.59
CA GLU A 362 22.25 22.88 -19.08
C GLU A 362 21.51 21.65 -18.52
N ARG A 363 20.17 21.66 -18.54
CA ARG A 363 19.35 20.59 -18.00
C ARG A 363 18.99 19.59 -19.10
N THR A 364 19.34 18.33 -18.88
CA THR A 364 18.93 17.21 -19.72
C THR A 364 18.06 16.27 -18.90
N ILE A 365 16.92 15.87 -19.46
CA ILE A 365 16.10 14.77 -18.96
C ILE A 365 16.09 13.70 -20.03
N THR A 366 16.51 12.49 -19.69
CA THR A 366 16.43 11.34 -20.60
C THR A 366 15.54 10.29 -19.99
N GLY A 367 14.62 9.70 -20.75
CA GLY A 367 13.74 8.64 -20.28
C GLY A 367 13.36 7.70 -21.41
N ARG A 368 13.12 6.43 -21.10
CA ARG A 368 12.40 5.53 -22.01
C ARG A 368 10.91 5.87 -21.94
N VAL A 369 10.12 5.67 -22.98
CA VAL A 369 8.65 5.80 -22.97
C VAL A 369 8.07 4.73 -23.88
N VAL A 370 6.92 4.15 -23.56
CA VAL A 370 6.25 3.16 -24.43
C VAL A 370 5.01 3.77 -25.06
N LEU A 371 4.98 3.77 -26.40
CA LEU A 371 3.84 4.19 -27.22
C LEU A 371 2.95 2.97 -27.52
N ARG A 372 1.64 3.11 -27.36
CA ARG A 372 0.64 2.07 -27.65
C ARG A 372 -0.02 2.27 -29.01
#